data_AF-A0AAD1SCI3-F1
#
_entry.id   AF-A0AAD1SCI3-F1
#
_cell.length_a   1.000
_cell.length_b   1.000
_cell.length_c   1.000
_cell.angle_alpha   90.00
_cell.angle_beta   90.00
_cell.angle_gamma   90.00
#
_symmetry.space_group_name_H-M   'P 1'
#
loop_
_entity.id
_entity.type
_entity.pdbx_description
1 polymer ?
#
loop_
_entity_poly.entity_id
_entity_poly.type
_entity_poly.pdbx_seq_one_letter_code
_entity_poly.pdbx_strand_id
1 'polypeptide(L)'
;MNASDMLAVANRSTTSVLQEHLPDPVFITFVPQGVKGHAGCVDIASQRGVKGHTGCGTSPVSEELKDIAGCVDIACEGTTLINTHKMANSVTAACCVVLATIVMVHAQRHNQEFKPKSHSTISEFTQPQRAGRSPQRETHTQYEKMGSNVVLRCGTLDQDAVATWSVNSTDIDMSQLNGSFLVLHNVDLSHNGLYSCFEGSYWRLHHQINLKVGNPPKEPILMCRSNNYPASFYCNWHLPSPTYIPNSFNITVMHDSQQLFCERDTAPKNRCHIKYSRLFSTLKYKVTVVVTNALGRNANTISFDEFSIVKPDPPENVLAKPVPKNPRRLEVTWQIPSSWPDPESFPLKFFLRYRPLIIDQWQHVELSDGTSHTITDAYAGKEYIIQVAAKDYEIGTWSDWSVAAHATPWTEEPKYITTEAQKTGETGAA
;
A
#
# COMPACT_ATOMS: atom_id res chain seq x y z
N MET A 1 -38.81 37.23 10.07
CA MET A 1 -39.16 37.36 11.51
C MET A 1 -39.55 35.97 12.02
N ASN A 2 -39.51 35.77 13.34
CA ASN A 2 -39.18 34.46 13.91
C ASN A 2 -40.35 33.72 14.60
N ALA A 3 -40.28 32.39 14.49
CA ALA A 3 -40.59 31.39 15.52
C ALA A 3 -42.04 31.18 16.04
N SER A 4 -42.27 29.92 16.43
CA SER A 4 -43.25 29.41 17.41
C SER A 4 -44.72 29.80 17.23
N ASP A 5 -45.48 28.96 16.52
CA ASP A 5 -46.46 28.08 17.19
C ASP A 5 -47.14 27.10 16.21
N MET A 6 -46.94 25.79 16.42
CA MET A 6 -47.95 24.73 16.23
C MET A 6 -47.37 23.36 16.64
N LEU A 7 -47.61 22.98 17.89
CA LEU A 7 -47.34 21.64 18.41
C LEU A 7 -48.60 20.76 18.30
N ALA A 8 -48.38 19.46 18.07
CA ALA A 8 -49.27 18.35 18.42
C ALA A 8 -50.70 18.29 17.82
N VAL A 9 -50.81 17.70 16.62
CA VAL A 9 -51.92 16.79 16.26
C VAL A 9 -51.32 15.54 15.57
N ALA A 10 -52.08 14.43 15.53
CA ALA A 10 -51.79 13.20 14.75
C ALA A 10 -50.62 12.30 15.24
N ASN A 11 -50.66 11.89 16.51
CA ASN A 11 -49.94 10.68 16.97
C ASN A 11 -50.85 9.43 16.84
N ARG A 12 -50.64 8.60 15.80
CA ARG A 12 -50.98 7.15 15.74
C ARG A 12 -50.64 6.53 14.38
N SER A 13 -50.08 5.31 14.41
CA SER A 13 -49.88 4.36 13.28
C SER A 13 -49.05 4.85 12.08
N THR A 14 -48.13 4.07 11.48
CA THR A 14 -47.79 2.63 11.62
C THR A 14 -46.28 2.42 11.74
N THR A 15 -45.86 1.36 12.43
CA THR A 15 -44.50 0.81 12.35
C THR A 15 -44.33 -0.09 11.13
N SER A 16 -43.39 0.24 10.24
CA SER A 16 -42.91 -0.66 9.19
C SER A 16 -41.38 -0.58 9.11
N VAL A 17 -40.69 -1.62 9.56
CA VAL A 17 -39.23 -1.72 9.46
C VAL A 17 -38.87 -2.17 8.05
N LEU A 18 -38.25 -1.29 7.26
CA LEU A 18 -37.55 -1.67 6.03
C LEU A 18 -36.12 -2.08 6.38
N GLN A 19 -35.86 -3.39 6.34
CA GLN A 19 -34.56 -3.97 6.63
C GLN A 19 -33.89 -4.40 5.31
N GLU A 20 -33.09 -3.51 4.73
CA GLU A 20 -32.31 -3.82 3.51
C GLU A 20 -31.31 -4.95 3.80
N HIS A 21 -31.40 -6.03 3.05
CA HIS A 21 -30.42 -7.12 3.07
C HIS A 21 -29.30 -6.81 2.08
N LEU A 22 -28.07 -6.72 2.58
CA LEU A 22 -26.87 -6.81 1.76
C LEU A 22 -26.52 -8.31 1.56
N PRO A 23 -26.14 -8.76 0.35
CA PRO A 23 -25.83 -10.17 0.08
C PRO A 23 -24.41 -10.55 0.51
N ASP A 24 -24.24 -11.77 1.01
CA ASP A 24 -22.96 -12.30 1.48
C ASP A 24 -21.95 -12.57 0.33
N PRO A 25 -20.64 -12.36 0.56
CA PRO A 25 -19.60 -12.74 -0.38
C PRO A 25 -19.32 -14.25 -0.34
N VAL A 26 -19.47 -14.92 -1.49
CA VAL A 26 -19.15 -16.35 -1.65
C VAL A 26 -17.63 -16.57 -1.59
N PHE A 27 -17.14 -17.23 -0.54
CA PHE A 27 -15.73 -17.62 -0.42
C PHE A 27 -15.45 -18.92 -1.17
N ILE A 28 -14.52 -18.87 -2.14
CA ILE A 28 -13.95 -20.06 -2.79
C ILE A 28 -12.71 -20.50 -2.01
N THR A 29 -12.80 -21.65 -1.33
CA THR A 29 -11.69 -22.22 -0.55
C THR A 29 -10.71 -23.00 -1.43
N PHE A 30 -9.48 -22.48 -1.55
CA PHE A 30 -8.37 -23.22 -2.13
C PHE A 30 -7.66 -24.07 -1.07
N VAL A 31 -7.57 -25.38 -1.29
CA VAL A 31 -6.81 -26.31 -0.45
C VAL A 31 -5.41 -26.53 -1.06
N PRO A 32 -4.32 -26.11 -0.41
CA PRO A 32 -2.97 -26.38 -0.90
C PRO A 32 -2.59 -27.84 -0.63
N GLN A 33 -2.32 -28.62 -1.68
CA GLN A 33 -1.72 -29.95 -1.55
C GLN A 33 -0.24 -29.83 -1.17
N GLY A 34 0.20 -30.64 -0.19
CA GLY A 34 1.55 -30.56 0.37
C GLY A 34 2.63 -31.15 -0.53
N VAL A 35 3.79 -30.48 -0.59
CA VAL A 35 5.02 -30.97 -1.25
C VAL A 35 6.09 -31.20 -0.18
N LYS A 36 6.71 -32.39 -0.19
CA LYS A 36 7.81 -32.73 0.73
C LYS A 36 9.14 -32.19 0.19
N GLY A 37 9.89 -31.47 1.02
CA GLY A 37 11.29 -31.12 0.79
C GLY A 37 12.18 -31.65 1.91
N HIS A 38 13.36 -32.19 1.59
CA HIS A 38 14.33 -32.63 2.60
C HIS A 38 15.16 -31.45 3.13
N ALA A 39 15.44 -31.45 4.42
CA ALA A 39 16.49 -30.64 5.02
C ALA A 39 17.83 -31.39 4.91
N GLY A 40 18.89 -30.68 4.50
CA GLY A 40 20.27 -31.19 4.52
C GLY A 40 21.15 -30.24 5.30
N CYS A 41 21.78 -30.73 6.37
CA CYS A 41 22.77 -29.97 7.15
C CYS A 41 24.14 -30.03 6.47
N VAL A 42 24.90 -28.93 6.53
CA VAL A 42 26.34 -28.90 6.22
C VAL A 42 27.04 -28.09 7.28
N ASP A 43 27.81 -28.76 8.14
CA ASP A 43 28.77 -28.12 9.05
C ASP A 43 30.03 -27.70 8.30
N ILE A 44 30.62 -26.57 8.67
CA ILE A 44 32.05 -26.28 8.46
C ILE A 44 32.63 -25.80 9.79
N ALA A 45 33.70 -26.48 10.23
CA ALA A 45 34.21 -26.36 11.59
C ALA A 45 35.24 -25.23 11.80
N SER A 46 35.34 -24.77 13.04
CA SER A 46 36.38 -23.86 13.52
C SER A 46 37.73 -24.58 13.75
N GLN A 47 38.85 -23.87 13.59
CA GLN A 47 40.18 -24.33 14.01
C GLN A 47 40.95 -23.28 14.83
N ARG A 48 41.91 -23.79 15.61
CA ARG A 48 42.80 -23.11 16.57
C ARG A 48 43.98 -22.46 15.81
N GLY A 49 44.75 -21.50 16.31
CA GLY A 49 44.87 -20.94 17.67
C GLY A 49 46.25 -21.23 18.29
N VAL A 50 47.13 -20.22 18.37
CA VAL A 50 48.52 -20.32 18.87
C VAL A 50 48.87 -19.08 19.73
N LYS A 51 49.83 -19.19 20.67
CA LYS A 51 50.23 -18.15 21.65
C LYS A 51 51.63 -17.57 21.39
N GLY A 52 51.89 -16.35 21.88
CA GLY A 52 53.21 -15.67 21.96
C GLY A 52 53.17 -14.46 22.92
N HIS A 53 54.31 -13.95 23.40
CA HIS A 53 54.37 -12.99 24.52
C HIS A 53 55.57 -12.01 24.46
N THR A 54 55.53 -10.91 25.26
CA THR A 54 56.64 -9.96 25.66
C THR A 54 57.42 -9.22 24.54
N GLY A 55 57.80 -7.93 24.57
CA GLY A 55 57.85 -6.85 25.57
C GLY A 55 59.02 -5.86 25.23
N CYS A 56 58.82 -4.53 25.39
CA CYS A 56 59.81 -3.41 25.19
C CYS A 56 60.44 -3.24 23.78
N GLY A 57 60.90 -2.07 23.29
CA GLY A 57 60.96 -0.63 23.66
C GLY A 57 61.39 0.16 22.39
N THR A 58 61.63 1.49 22.30
CA THR A 58 61.79 2.62 23.25
C THR A 58 61.46 3.98 22.56
N SER A 59 61.20 5.04 23.33
CA SER A 59 61.12 6.47 22.89
C SER A 59 62.50 7.19 23.13
N PRO A 60 62.71 8.52 23.38
CA PRO A 60 61.83 9.72 23.61
C PRO A 60 61.32 10.37 22.29
N VAL A 61 61.17 11.67 21.96
CA VAL A 61 61.61 13.04 22.42
C VAL A 61 60.65 14.08 21.74
N SER A 62 60.25 15.28 22.20
CA SER A 62 60.07 15.98 23.51
C SER A 62 59.08 17.16 23.29
N GLU A 63 58.06 17.37 24.14
CA GLU A 63 57.90 18.51 25.10
C GLU A 63 57.67 19.95 24.58
N GLU A 64 56.48 20.51 24.89
CA GLU A 64 56.18 21.71 25.72
C GLU A 64 54.62 21.78 25.88
N LEU A 65 53.92 21.64 27.04
CA LEU A 65 53.85 22.40 28.34
C LEU A 65 53.20 23.80 28.20
N LYS A 66 52.12 24.23 28.88
CA LYS A 66 51.41 23.92 30.16
C LYS A 66 49.85 24.07 30.00
N ASP A 67 48.89 23.49 30.75
CA ASP A 67 48.66 23.27 32.21
C ASP A 67 48.15 24.57 32.93
N ILE A 68 47.13 24.67 33.81
CA ILE A 68 46.54 23.82 34.90
C ILE A 68 44.96 23.88 34.97
N ALA A 69 44.35 23.10 35.88
CA ALA A 69 42.93 22.76 36.20
C ALA A 69 41.93 23.80 36.82
N GLY A 70 40.69 23.35 37.13
CA GLY A 70 39.75 23.99 38.10
C GLY A 70 38.33 23.38 38.17
N CYS A 71 37.81 23.04 39.36
CA CYS A 71 36.43 22.56 39.61
C CYS A 71 35.72 23.43 40.68
N VAL A 72 34.41 23.73 40.51
CA VAL A 72 33.49 24.16 41.59
C VAL A 72 32.05 23.76 41.25
N ASP A 73 31.36 23.10 42.17
CA ASP A 73 29.89 22.99 42.22
C ASP A 73 29.28 24.12 43.04
N ILE A 74 28.17 24.72 42.58
CA ILE A 74 27.17 25.36 43.47
C ILE A 74 25.77 25.07 42.92
N ALA A 75 24.94 24.43 43.76
CA ALA A 75 23.49 24.44 43.62
C ALA A 75 22.87 25.44 44.62
N CYS A 76 21.73 26.02 44.27
CA CYS A 76 20.88 26.75 45.21
C CYS A 76 19.42 26.34 44.99
N GLU A 77 18.72 26.05 46.08
CA GLU A 77 17.32 25.62 46.07
C GLU A 77 16.33 26.79 45.98
N GLY A 78 15.09 26.46 45.65
CA GLY A 78 14.08 27.42 45.21
C GLY A 78 13.54 28.40 46.25
N THR A 79 12.69 29.29 45.75
CA THR A 79 11.61 29.91 46.55
C THR A 79 10.41 30.18 45.65
N THR A 80 9.22 30.21 46.25
CA THR A 80 7.93 30.37 45.57
C THR A 80 7.48 31.83 45.41
N LEU A 81 6.38 32.02 44.66
CA LEU A 81 5.35 33.06 44.86
C LEU A 81 5.65 34.51 44.39
N ILE A 82 4.95 34.95 43.33
CA ILE A 82 3.85 35.95 43.39
C ILE A 82 3.34 36.33 41.98
N ASN A 83 2.02 36.44 41.83
CA ASN A 83 1.37 37.03 40.65
C ASN A 83 1.54 38.55 40.60
N THR A 84 1.99 39.12 39.47
CA THR A 84 1.63 40.50 39.10
C THR A 84 1.33 40.63 37.60
N HIS A 85 0.13 41.12 37.27
CA HIS A 85 -0.15 41.68 35.95
C HIS A 85 0.53 43.05 35.83
N LYS A 86 1.29 43.28 34.76
CA LYS A 86 1.29 44.57 34.04
C LYS A 86 1.88 44.44 32.64
N MET A 87 1.36 45.23 31.71
CA MET A 87 1.85 45.31 30.33
C MET A 87 3.10 46.19 30.29
N ALA A 88 4.05 45.90 29.39
CA ALA A 88 4.30 46.75 28.20
C ALA A 88 5.54 46.33 27.36
N ASN A 89 5.50 46.80 26.10
CA ASN A 89 6.61 47.20 25.23
C ASN A 89 7.22 46.24 24.18
N SER A 90 7.33 46.82 22.98
CA SER A 90 7.75 46.22 21.71
C SER A 90 9.28 46.20 21.56
N VAL A 91 9.96 45.34 22.33
CA VAL A 91 11.42 45.16 22.24
C VAL A 91 11.81 43.72 21.86
N THR A 92 11.07 42.71 22.31
CA THR A 92 11.31 41.29 22.00
C THR A 92 11.20 40.95 20.51
N ALA A 93 10.40 41.69 19.74
CA ALA A 93 10.25 41.47 18.30
C ALA A 93 11.53 41.78 17.49
N ALA A 94 12.40 42.68 17.97
CA ALA A 94 13.59 43.10 17.22
C ALA A 94 14.70 42.05 17.19
N CYS A 95 14.91 41.30 18.29
CA CYS A 95 15.98 40.32 18.39
C CYS A 95 15.79 39.11 17.45
N CYS A 96 14.56 38.70 17.17
CA CYS A 96 14.27 37.56 16.27
C CYS A 96 14.67 37.86 14.81
N VAL A 97 14.57 39.11 14.36
CA VAL A 97 14.90 39.51 12.98
C VAL A 97 16.43 39.50 12.74
N VAL A 98 17.23 39.82 13.75
CA VAL A 98 18.70 39.88 13.65
C VAL A 98 19.34 38.47 13.61
N LEU A 99 18.74 37.49 14.29
CA LEU A 99 19.26 36.10 14.24
C LEU A 99 18.96 35.42 12.90
N ALA A 100 17.83 35.73 12.26
CA ALA A 100 17.45 35.15 10.98
C ALA A 100 18.40 35.53 9.82
N THR A 101 18.94 36.76 9.82
CA THR A 101 19.84 37.23 8.75
C THR A 101 21.24 36.63 8.84
N ILE A 102 21.76 36.39 10.04
CA ILE A 102 23.10 35.82 10.24
C ILE A 102 23.17 34.37 9.74
N VAL A 103 22.12 33.56 9.97
CA VAL A 103 22.06 32.16 9.53
C VAL A 103 22.05 32.05 8.00
N MET A 104 21.31 32.91 7.29
CA MET A 104 21.28 32.90 5.82
C MET A 104 22.62 33.30 5.18
N VAL A 105 23.39 34.19 5.82
CA VAL A 105 24.72 34.61 5.33
C VAL A 105 25.77 33.49 5.46
N HIS A 106 25.64 32.57 6.42
CA HIS A 106 26.53 31.41 6.51
C HIS A 106 26.17 30.29 5.52
N ALA A 107 24.89 30.10 5.20
CA ALA A 107 24.44 29.07 4.26
C ALA A 107 24.86 29.30 2.79
N GLN A 108 25.04 30.56 2.37
CA GLN A 108 25.40 30.89 0.97
C GLN A 108 26.91 30.90 0.67
N ARG A 109 27.79 30.71 1.67
CA ARG A 109 29.25 30.87 1.49
C ARG A 109 30.03 29.58 1.19
N HIS A 110 29.35 28.45 0.96
CA HIS A 110 30.00 27.14 0.84
C HIS A 110 29.61 26.34 -0.42
N ASN A 111 29.19 27.00 -1.51
CA ASN A 111 28.89 26.33 -2.77
C ASN A 111 29.27 27.16 -4.02
N GLN A 112 30.58 27.25 -4.31
CA GLN A 112 31.08 27.75 -5.59
C GLN A 112 32.25 26.90 -6.13
N GLU A 113 32.10 26.49 -7.39
CA GLU A 113 33.11 26.09 -8.38
C GLU A 113 34.25 25.13 -7.97
N PHE A 114 34.07 23.84 -8.28
CA PHE A 114 35.18 22.98 -8.71
C PHE A 114 35.13 22.78 -10.24
N LYS A 115 35.92 23.59 -10.97
CA LYS A 115 36.14 23.41 -12.43
C LYS A 115 37.33 22.45 -12.66
N PRO A 116 37.14 21.28 -13.30
CA PRO A 116 38.28 20.48 -13.76
C PRO A 116 39.00 21.21 -14.90
N LYS A 117 40.32 21.37 -14.80
CA LYS A 117 41.14 21.97 -15.87
C LYS A 117 41.35 20.98 -17.01
N SER A 118 41.14 21.44 -18.23
CA SER A 118 41.61 20.73 -19.43
C SER A 118 43.13 20.83 -19.57
N HIS A 119 43.78 19.72 -19.88
CA HIS A 119 45.14 19.70 -20.45
C HIS A 119 45.17 18.77 -21.67
N SER A 120 45.88 19.19 -22.71
CA SER A 120 45.98 18.50 -23.98
C SER A 120 47.19 17.55 -24.02
N THR A 121 47.04 16.39 -24.65
CA THR A 121 48.15 15.56 -25.16
C THR A 121 47.63 14.65 -26.28
N ILE A 122 48.21 14.84 -27.47
CA ILE A 122 48.37 13.91 -28.62
C ILE A 122 47.14 13.11 -29.11
N SER A 123 46.80 13.32 -30.38
CA SER A 123 45.90 12.48 -31.18
C SER A 123 46.62 11.25 -31.73
N GLU A 124 46.02 10.07 -31.59
CA GLU A 124 46.44 8.85 -32.31
C GLU A 124 45.30 8.29 -33.16
N PHE A 125 45.63 7.86 -34.38
CA PHE A 125 44.67 7.72 -35.48
C PHE A 125 44.11 6.28 -35.56
N THR A 126 42.93 6.04 -34.98
CA THR A 126 42.22 4.75 -35.14
C THR A 126 40.95 4.95 -35.95
N GLN A 127 40.90 4.32 -37.13
CA GLN A 127 39.73 4.40 -38.03
C GLN A 127 38.53 3.64 -37.43
N PRO A 128 37.29 4.15 -37.57
CA PRO A 128 36.10 3.39 -37.24
C PRO A 128 35.91 2.25 -38.25
N GLN A 129 36.30 1.03 -37.87
CA GLN A 129 36.02 -0.17 -38.65
C GLN A 129 34.51 -0.28 -38.88
N ARG A 130 34.11 -0.33 -40.16
CA ARG A 130 32.72 -0.25 -40.60
C ARG A 130 32.03 -1.59 -40.37
N ALA A 131 31.71 -1.89 -39.11
CA ALA A 131 30.97 -3.08 -38.72
C ALA A 131 29.69 -3.17 -39.56
N GLY A 132 29.65 -4.16 -40.46
CA GLY A 132 28.53 -4.36 -41.37
C GLY A 132 27.31 -4.78 -40.58
N ARG A 133 26.47 -3.83 -40.18
CA ARG A 133 25.17 -4.11 -39.57
C ARG A 133 24.33 -4.82 -40.62
N SER A 134 24.29 -6.15 -40.53
CA SER A 134 23.31 -6.99 -41.21
C SER A 134 21.93 -6.33 -41.07
N PRO A 135 21.12 -6.23 -42.14
CA PRO A 135 19.79 -5.65 -42.05
C PRO A 135 18.96 -6.50 -41.09
N GLN A 136 18.86 -6.02 -39.85
CA GLN A 136 18.13 -6.62 -38.77
C GLN A 136 16.65 -6.47 -39.11
N ARG A 137 16.12 -7.44 -39.87
CA ARG A 137 14.76 -7.43 -40.42
C ARG A 137 13.77 -7.19 -39.30
N GLU A 138 13.17 -6.00 -39.29
CA GLU A 138 12.35 -5.54 -38.19
C GLU A 138 11.08 -6.39 -38.10
N THR A 139 10.95 -7.11 -36.98
CA THR A 139 9.81 -7.98 -36.72
C THR A 139 8.59 -7.12 -36.39
N HIS A 140 7.77 -6.82 -37.40
CA HIS A 140 6.59 -5.98 -37.20
C HIS A 140 5.62 -6.64 -36.22
N THR A 141 5.12 -5.92 -35.22
CA THR A 141 4.11 -6.43 -34.29
C THR A 141 2.75 -5.86 -34.67
N GLN A 142 1.89 -6.70 -35.24
CA GLN A 142 0.53 -6.36 -35.62
C GLN A 142 -0.43 -6.71 -34.49
N TYR A 143 -1.26 -5.76 -34.09
CA TYR A 143 -2.25 -5.95 -33.02
C TYR A 143 -3.65 -6.04 -33.61
N GLU A 144 -4.39 -7.08 -33.23
CA GLU A 144 -5.70 -7.39 -33.83
C GLU A 144 -6.77 -7.63 -32.78
N LYS A 145 -8.03 -7.36 -33.14
CA LYS A 145 -9.16 -7.49 -32.24
C LYS A 145 -9.67 -8.93 -32.22
N MET A 146 -9.85 -9.49 -31.02
CA MET A 146 -10.49 -10.78 -30.81
C MET A 146 -11.88 -10.84 -31.48
N GLY A 147 -12.11 -11.89 -32.25
CA GLY A 147 -13.31 -12.09 -33.07
C GLY A 147 -13.35 -11.29 -34.39
N SER A 148 -12.26 -10.63 -34.81
CA SER A 148 -12.16 -10.06 -36.16
C SER A 148 -11.74 -11.12 -37.19
N ASN A 149 -11.90 -10.78 -38.47
CA ASN A 149 -11.14 -11.41 -39.55
C ASN A 149 -9.89 -10.56 -39.80
N VAL A 150 -8.74 -11.20 -39.94
CA VAL A 150 -7.41 -10.58 -40.08
C VAL A 150 -6.82 -10.98 -41.42
N VAL A 151 -6.16 -10.03 -42.09
CA VAL A 151 -5.40 -10.29 -43.32
C VAL A 151 -3.94 -9.90 -43.07
N LEU A 152 -3.04 -10.87 -43.13
CA LEU A 152 -1.59 -10.63 -43.03
C LEU A 152 -1.01 -10.51 -44.45
N ARG A 153 -0.26 -9.44 -44.71
CA ARG A 153 0.41 -9.20 -46.01
C ARG A 153 1.87 -9.62 -45.96
N CYS A 154 2.36 -10.27 -47.01
CA CYS A 154 3.77 -10.63 -47.15
C CYS A 154 4.63 -9.41 -47.56
N GLY A 155 4.84 -8.47 -46.63
CA GLY A 155 5.68 -7.29 -46.86
C GLY A 155 5.19 -6.43 -48.03
N THR A 156 6.03 -6.28 -49.05
CA THR A 156 5.76 -5.46 -50.24
C THR A 156 5.41 -6.26 -51.51
N LEU A 157 5.24 -7.59 -51.41
CA LEU A 157 4.89 -8.44 -52.56
C LEU A 157 3.55 -8.04 -53.19
N ASP A 158 3.45 -8.27 -54.50
CA ASP A 158 2.23 -8.10 -55.28
C ASP A 158 1.13 -9.08 -54.83
N GLN A 159 -0.12 -8.74 -55.12
CA GLN A 159 -1.27 -9.50 -54.60
C GLN A 159 -1.29 -10.94 -55.12
N ASP A 160 -0.98 -11.14 -56.40
CA ASP A 160 -0.98 -12.44 -57.08
C ASP A 160 0.34 -13.23 -56.91
N ALA A 161 1.32 -12.70 -56.17
CA ALA A 161 2.61 -13.36 -56.00
C ALA A 161 2.49 -14.59 -55.08
N VAL A 162 3.00 -15.74 -55.54
CA VAL A 162 2.98 -16.99 -54.76
C VAL A 162 3.91 -16.86 -53.55
N ALA A 163 3.30 -16.78 -52.37
CA ALA A 163 3.99 -16.71 -51.09
C ALA A 163 3.56 -17.87 -50.18
N THR A 164 4.50 -18.45 -49.43
CA THR A 164 4.20 -19.49 -48.44
C THR A 164 4.32 -18.94 -47.03
N TRP A 165 3.45 -19.37 -46.13
CA TRP A 165 3.40 -18.87 -44.75
C TRP A 165 3.61 -20.00 -43.73
N SER A 166 4.32 -19.66 -42.66
CA SER A 166 4.44 -20.48 -41.45
C SER A 166 4.09 -19.65 -40.22
N VAL A 167 3.59 -20.27 -39.16
CA VAL A 167 3.43 -19.68 -37.82
C VAL A 167 4.28 -20.46 -36.83
N ASN A 168 5.13 -19.77 -36.05
CA ASN A 168 6.02 -20.38 -35.05
C ASN A 168 6.87 -21.55 -35.59
N SER A 169 7.28 -21.50 -36.86
CA SER A 169 8.00 -22.57 -37.60
C SER A 169 7.17 -23.82 -37.93
N THR A 170 5.84 -23.72 -37.97
CA THR A 170 4.92 -24.72 -38.55
C THR A 170 4.23 -24.16 -39.78
N ASP A 171 4.20 -24.91 -40.88
CA ASP A 171 3.61 -24.45 -42.16
C ASP A 171 2.08 -24.39 -42.08
N ILE A 172 1.50 -23.42 -42.79
CA ILE A 172 0.06 -23.16 -42.81
C ILE A 172 -0.55 -23.73 -44.10
N ASP A 173 -1.74 -24.33 -43.99
CA ASP A 173 -2.46 -24.90 -45.13
C ASP A 173 -2.78 -23.83 -46.19
N MET A 174 -2.55 -24.20 -47.47
CA MET A 174 -2.79 -23.32 -48.61
C MET A 174 -4.27 -22.92 -48.76
N SER A 175 -5.21 -23.65 -48.14
CA SER A 175 -6.63 -23.27 -48.10
C SER A 175 -6.92 -21.92 -47.42
N GLN A 176 -5.98 -21.40 -46.61
CA GLN A 176 -6.08 -20.11 -45.91
C GLN A 176 -5.37 -18.97 -46.66
N LEU A 177 -4.74 -19.26 -47.79
CA LEU A 177 -3.97 -18.30 -48.58
C LEU A 177 -4.80 -17.71 -49.71
N ASN A 178 -4.58 -16.41 -49.97
CA ASN A 178 -5.15 -15.70 -51.10
C ASN A 178 -4.03 -14.89 -51.77
N GLY A 179 -3.35 -15.51 -52.75
CA GLY A 179 -2.13 -14.96 -53.35
C GLY A 179 -1.02 -14.77 -52.30
N SER A 180 -0.50 -13.55 -52.15
CA SER A 180 0.52 -13.22 -51.14
C SER A 180 -0.02 -12.94 -49.74
N PHE A 181 -1.34 -13.03 -49.53
CA PHE A 181 -2.00 -12.80 -48.24
C PHE A 181 -2.37 -14.11 -47.53
N LEU A 182 -2.29 -14.08 -46.19
CA LEU A 182 -2.88 -15.09 -45.31
C LEU A 182 -4.14 -14.49 -44.66
N VAL A 183 -5.28 -15.19 -44.75
CA VAL A 183 -6.56 -14.75 -44.17
C VAL A 183 -6.91 -15.63 -42.96
N LEU A 184 -7.05 -15.00 -41.80
CA LEU A 184 -7.43 -15.65 -40.55
C LEU A 184 -8.84 -15.19 -40.16
N HIS A 185 -9.73 -16.12 -39.82
CA HIS A 185 -11.13 -15.83 -39.52
C HIS A 185 -11.44 -15.98 -38.03
N ASN A 186 -12.23 -15.05 -37.47
CA ASN A 186 -12.65 -15.05 -36.06
C ASN A 186 -11.48 -15.27 -35.07
N VAL A 187 -10.44 -14.43 -35.16
CA VAL A 187 -9.17 -14.66 -34.46
C VAL A 187 -9.30 -14.61 -32.93
N ASP A 188 -8.51 -15.44 -32.25
CA ASP A 188 -8.50 -15.58 -30.80
C ASP A 188 -7.07 -15.61 -30.22
N LEU A 189 -6.91 -16.02 -28.95
CA LEU A 189 -5.59 -16.07 -28.31
C LEU A 189 -4.68 -17.19 -28.83
N SER A 190 -5.20 -18.22 -29.52
CA SER A 190 -4.37 -19.29 -30.11
C SER A 190 -3.66 -18.82 -31.38
N HIS A 191 -4.18 -17.81 -32.07
CA HIS A 191 -3.58 -17.17 -33.25
C HIS A 191 -2.38 -16.27 -32.90
N ASN A 192 -1.99 -16.17 -31.63
CA ASN A 192 -0.81 -15.41 -31.21
C ASN A 192 0.49 -16.12 -31.61
N GLY A 193 1.24 -15.57 -32.56
CA GLY A 193 2.49 -16.19 -33.03
C GLY A 193 3.37 -15.30 -33.89
N LEU A 194 4.54 -15.81 -34.23
CA LEU A 194 5.45 -15.25 -35.23
C LEU A 194 5.13 -15.86 -36.59
N TYR A 195 4.40 -15.11 -37.41
CA TYR A 195 4.10 -15.47 -38.79
C TYR A 195 5.29 -15.08 -39.67
N SER A 196 5.83 -16.05 -40.42
CA SER A 196 6.96 -15.87 -41.31
C SER A 196 6.55 -16.22 -42.74
N CYS A 197 6.76 -15.29 -43.66
CA CYS A 197 6.37 -15.43 -45.06
C CYS A 197 7.59 -15.58 -45.97
N PHE A 198 7.51 -16.50 -46.93
CA PHE A 198 8.59 -16.88 -47.85
C PHE A 198 8.22 -16.61 -49.31
N GLU A 199 9.19 -16.15 -50.08
CA GLU A 199 9.06 -15.73 -51.48
C GLU A 199 9.66 -16.79 -52.42
N GLY A 200 8.83 -17.34 -53.31
CA GLY A 200 9.22 -18.26 -54.38
C GLY A 200 9.78 -19.61 -53.93
N SER A 201 10.14 -20.43 -54.93
CA SER A 201 10.53 -21.85 -54.78
C SER A 201 11.77 -22.10 -53.90
N TYR A 202 12.53 -21.06 -53.57
CA TYR A 202 13.77 -21.13 -52.79
C TYR A 202 13.56 -20.90 -51.28
N TRP A 203 12.31 -20.82 -50.81
CA TRP A 203 11.96 -20.65 -49.40
C TRP A 203 12.67 -19.46 -48.74
N ARG A 204 12.87 -18.39 -49.52
CA ARG A 204 13.59 -17.21 -49.05
C ARG A 204 12.66 -16.42 -48.15
N LEU A 205 12.98 -16.33 -46.85
CA LEU A 205 12.23 -15.49 -45.91
C LEU A 205 12.15 -14.07 -46.48
N HIS A 206 10.93 -13.54 -46.62
CA HIS A 206 10.66 -12.19 -47.15
C HIS A 206 10.31 -11.24 -46.00
N HIS A 207 9.29 -11.58 -45.21
CA HIS A 207 8.77 -10.74 -44.13
C HIS A 207 8.35 -11.55 -42.89
N GLN A 208 8.26 -10.89 -41.72
CA GLN A 208 7.86 -11.51 -40.45
C GLN A 208 6.93 -10.59 -39.64
N ILE A 209 5.83 -11.14 -39.16
CA ILE A 209 4.79 -10.46 -38.38
C ILE A 209 4.57 -11.21 -37.06
N ASN A 210 4.79 -10.53 -35.93
CA ASN A 210 4.42 -10.98 -34.61
C ASN A 210 2.97 -10.58 -34.33
N LEU A 211 2.01 -11.48 -34.57
CA LEU A 211 0.59 -11.21 -34.37
C LEU A 211 0.25 -11.24 -32.86
N LYS A 212 -0.51 -10.24 -32.40
CA LYS A 212 -1.00 -10.11 -31.02
C LYS A 212 -2.49 -9.78 -30.99
N VAL A 213 -3.31 -10.81 -30.79
CA VAL A 213 -4.77 -10.70 -30.65
C VAL A 213 -5.14 -10.28 -29.23
N GLY A 214 -6.05 -9.31 -29.11
CA GLY A 214 -6.53 -8.80 -27.83
C GLY A 214 -7.82 -8.01 -27.94
N ASN A 215 -8.10 -7.17 -26.94
CA ASN A 215 -9.27 -6.31 -26.89
C ASN A 215 -8.88 -4.84 -26.66
N PRO A 216 -9.62 -3.88 -27.24
CA PRO A 216 -9.54 -2.47 -26.83
C PRO A 216 -9.91 -2.34 -25.35
N PRO A 217 -9.39 -1.33 -24.63
CA PRO A 217 -9.64 -1.19 -23.21
C PRO A 217 -11.09 -0.73 -22.96
N LYS A 218 -11.75 -1.37 -21.99
CA LYS A 218 -12.97 -0.81 -21.37
C LYS A 218 -12.61 0.38 -20.48
N GLU A 219 -13.63 1.10 -20.03
CA GLU A 219 -13.46 2.16 -19.05
C GLU A 219 -12.78 1.60 -17.77
N PRO A 220 -11.71 2.23 -17.26
CA PRO A 220 -11.03 1.76 -16.07
C PRO A 220 -11.86 2.09 -14.82
N ILE A 221 -11.96 1.15 -13.89
CA ILE A 221 -12.50 1.42 -12.55
C ILE A 221 -11.43 2.18 -11.77
N LEU A 222 -11.80 3.32 -11.20
CA LEU A 222 -10.93 4.28 -10.52
C LEU A 222 -11.50 4.58 -9.13
N MET A 223 -10.68 4.46 -8.09
CA MET A 223 -11.05 4.72 -6.70
C MET A 223 -9.92 5.49 -6.00
N CYS A 224 -10.27 6.42 -5.11
CA CYS A 224 -9.30 7.11 -4.25
C CYS A 224 -9.72 7.00 -2.77
N ARG A 225 -8.74 6.92 -1.86
CA ARG A 225 -8.92 6.80 -0.40
C ARG A 225 -7.80 7.54 0.32
N SER A 226 -8.12 8.17 1.45
CA SER A 226 -7.13 8.63 2.43
C SER A 226 -7.25 7.80 3.71
N ASN A 227 -6.21 7.01 3.98
CA ASN A 227 -6.01 6.26 5.22
C ASN A 227 -5.00 6.96 6.17
N ASN A 228 -4.39 8.05 5.72
CA ASN A 228 -3.37 8.83 6.43
C ASN A 228 -3.63 10.35 6.33
N TYR A 229 -4.90 10.75 6.43
CA TYR A 229 -5.29 12.16 6.56
C TYR A 229 -4.63 12.76 7.82
N PRO A 230 -4.11 14.01 7.77
CA PRO A 230 -4.16 14.99 6.69
C PRO A 230 -2.97 14.94 5.71
N ALA A 231 -2.11 13.91 5.75
CA ALA A 231 -0.85 13.92 5.01
C ALA A 231 -1.01 13.65 3.50
N SER A 232 -1.84 12.68 3.11
CA SER A 232 -2.04 12.32 1.69
C SER A 232 -3.33 11.56 1.42
N PHE A 233 -3.61 11.32 0.15
CA PHE A 233 -4.49 10.27 -0.31
C PHE A 233 -3.80 9.45 -1.41
N TYR A 234 -4.32 8.26 -1.69
CA TYR A 234 -3.93 7.49 -2.86
C TYR A 234 -5.11 7.27 -3.80
N CYS A 235 -4.80 7.08 -5.08
CA CYS A 235 -5.75 6.62 -6.09
C CYS A 235 -5.23 5.33 -6.70
N ASN A 236 -6.13 4.36 -6.91
CA ASN A 236 -5.83 3.10 -7.60
C ASN A 236 -6.83 2.85 -8.75
N TRP A 237 -6.43 2.02 -9.72
CA TRP A 237 -7.26 1.71 -10.87
C TRP A 237 -7.05 0.31 -11.44
N HIS A 238 -8.08 -0.25 -12.06
CA HIS A 238 -8.01 -1.52 -12.76
C HIS A 238 -8.98 -1.57 -13.95
N LEU A 239 -8.82 -2.55 -14.83
CA LEU A 239 -9.75 -2.79 -15.93
C LEU A 239 -10.79 -3.83 -15.51
N PRO A 240 -12.09 -3.65 -15.81
CA PRO A 240 -13.14 -4.61 -15.48
C PRO A 240 -13.09 -5.90 -16.33
N SER A 241 -12.24 -5.95 -17.35
CA SER A 241 -11.98 -7.14 -18.15
C SER A 241 -10.58 -7.08 -18.79
N PRO A 242 -9.86 -8.21 -18.91
CA PRO A 242 -8.53 -8.25 -19.51
C PRO A 242 -8.55 -7.88 -21.01
N THR A 243 -7.49 -7.20 -21.45
CA THR A 243 -7.25 -6.84 -22.85
C THR A 243 -6.37 -7.84 -23.60
N TYR A 244 -5.63 -8.69 -22.89
CA TYR A 244 -4.61 -9.62 -23.39
C TYR A 244 -3.41 -9.01 -24.16
N ILE A 245 -3.44 -7.70 -24.42
CA ILE A 245 -2.34 -6.93 -25.02
C ILE A 245 -1.86 -5.80 -24.08
N PRO A 246 -0.62 -5.30 -24.21
CA PRO A 246 -0.04 -4.32 -23.29
C PRO A 246 -0.84 -3.01 -23.23
N ASN A 247 -1.18 -2.58 -22.01
CA ASN A 247 -1.84 -1.30 -21.75
C ASN A 247 -0.86 -0.29 -21.16
N SER A 248 -1.00 0.97 -21.55
CA SER A 248 -0.37 2.12 -20.89
C SER A 248 -1.44 2.90 -20.13
N PHE A 249 -1.12 3.34 -18.92
CA PHE A 249 -1.98 4.17 -18.08
C PHE A 249 -1.35 5.55 -17.86
N ASN A 250 -2.14 6.60 -18.10
CA ASN A 250 -1.79 7.98 -17.77
C ASN A 250 -2.85 8.53 -16.81
N ILE A 251 -2.40 9.22 -15.76
CA ILE A 251 -3.26 9.73 -14.69
C ILE A 251 -2.98 11.22 -14.50
N THR A 252 -4.03 12.02 -14.41
CA THR A 252 -3.95 13.44 -14.06
C THR A 252 -4.85 13.73 -12.86
N VAL A 253 -4.35 14.57 -11.96
CA VAL A 253 -5.02 14.98 -10.73
C VAL A 253 -5.08 16.50 -10.73
N MET A 254 -6.28 17.06 -10.64
CA MET A 254 -6.52 18.51 -10.63
C MET A 254 -7.22 18.92 -9.34
N HIS A 255 -6.80 20.04 -8.76
CA HIS A 255 -7.43 20.69 -7.61
C HIS A 255 -7.19 22.21 -7.72
N ASP A 256 -8.21 23.04 -7.50
CA ASP A 256 -8.14 24.51 -7.66
C ASP A 256 -7.45 24.97 -8.98
N SER A 257 -7.80 24.33 -10.10
CA SER A 257 -7.16 24.49 -11.42
C SER A 257 -5.65 24.14 -11.50
N GLN A 258 -4.99 23.82 -10.39
CA GLN A 258 -3.62 23.33 -10.31
C GLN A 258 -3.57 21.83 -10.64
N GLN A 259 -2.59 21.42 -11.44
CA GLN A 259 -2.26 20.00 -11.58
C GLN A 259 -1.36 19.55 -10.42
N LEU A 260 -1.77 18.51 -9.71
CA LEU A 260 -1.01 17.94 -8.59
C LEU A 260 -0.10 16.81 -9.07
N PHE A 261 1.01 16.62 -8.35
CA PHE A 261 1.91 15.49 -8.57
C PHE A 261 1.30 14.19 -8.00
N CYS A 262 1.44 13.11 -8.74
CA CYS A 262 0.91 11.78 -8.44
C CYS A 262 2.09 10.80 -8.49
N GLU A 263 2.60 10.47 -7.31
CA GLU A 263 3.80 9.65 -7.11
C GLU A 263 3.43 8.17 -7.31
N ARG A 264 3.80 7.59 -8.46
CA ARG A 264 3.45 6.21 -8.82
C ARG A 264 4.37 5.19 -8.15
N ASP A 265 3.76 4.16 -7.59
CA ASP A 265 4.47 3.04 -6.97
C ASP A 265 5.35 2.30 -7.99
N THR A 266 6.51 1.85 -7.54
CA THR A 266 7.35 0.89 -8.28
C THR A 266 6.63 -0.45 -8.47
N ALA A 267 5.88 -0.89 -7.45
CA ALA A 267 4.81 -1.88 -7.52
C ALA A 267 3.81 -1.66 -6.36
N PRO A 268 2.49 -1.81 -6.55
CA PRO A 268 1.79 -2.17 -7.79
C PRO A 268 1.61 -0.98 -8.77
N LYS A 269 1.82 -1.23 -10.07
CA LYS A 269 1.87 -0.19 -11.13
C LYS A 269 0.61 0.68 -11.31
N ASN A 270 -0.51 0.31 -10.71
CA ASN A 270 -1.79 1.01 -10.83
C ASN A 270 -2.23 1.69 -9.51
N ARG A 271 -1.28 2.19 -8.73
CA ARG A 271 -1.52 3.09 -7.59
C ARG A 271 -0.61 4.32 -7.70
N CYS A 272 -1.08 5.47 -7.24
CA CYS A 272 -0.21 6.59 -6.92
C CYS A 272 -0.69 7.34 -5.67
N HIS A 273 0.25 8.03 -5.03
CA HIS A 273 0.04 8.86 -3.86
C HIS A 273 0.06 10.35 -4.21
N ILE A 274 -0.83 11.13 -3.59
CA ILE A 274 -1.01 12.57 -3.78
C ILE A 274 -1.03 13.24 -2.41
N LYS A 275 -0.16 14.23 -2.21
CA LYS A 275 -0.18 15.07 -1.00
C LYS A 275 -1.24 16.15 -1.12
N TYR A 276 -1.96 16.44 -0.05
CA TYR A 276 -2.92 17.55 -0.02
C TYR A 276 -2.18 18.89 -0.17
N SER A 277 -2.60 19.74 -1.11
CA SER A 277 -2.01 21.07 -1.35
C SER A 277 -2.57 22.15 -0.40
N ARG A 278 -3.79 21.95 0.08
CA ARG A 278 -4.46 22.72 1.13
C ARG A 278 -5.44 21.78 1.82
N LEU A 279 -5.54 21.87 3.15
CA LEU A 279 -6.52 21.15 3.95
C LEU A 279 -7.83 21.94 4.05
N PHE A 280 -8.92 21.22 4.33
CA PHE A 280 -10.27 21.76 4.46
C PHE A 280 -10.77 22.50 3.21
N SER A 281 -10.37 22.03 2.03
CA SER A 281 -10.78 22.62 0.76
C SER A 281 -12.24 22.31 0.43
N THR A 282 -13.00 23.37 0.13
CA THR A 282 -14.36 23.27 -0.44
C THR A 282 -14.35 23.00 -1.95
N LEU A 283 -13.17 22.91 -2.58
CA LEU A 283 -13.02 22.63 -4.00
C LEU A 283 -12.78 21.14 -4.21
N LYS A 284 -13.53 20.54 -5.15
CA LYS A 284 -13.42 19.12 -5.46
C LYS A 284 -12.09 18.79 -6.14
N TYR A 285 -11.48 17.68 -5.72
CA TYR A 285 -10.43 17.01 -6.46
C TYR A 285 -11.05 16.35 -7.69
N LYS A 286 -10.38 16.44 -8.84
CA LYS A 286 -10.77 15.79 -10.09
C LYS A 286 -9.64 14.89 -10.58
N VAL A 287 -9.91 13.60 -10.66
CA VAL A 287 -8.91 12.57 -11.03
C VAL A 287 -9.36 11.90 -12.31
N THR A 288 -8.50 11.94 -13.34
CA THR A 288 -8.74 11.31 -14.64
C THR A 288 -7.71 10.19 -14.84
N VAL A 289 -8.17 8.96 -15.11
CA VAL A 289 -7.30 7.87 -15.57
C VAL A 289 -7.64 7.55 -17.02
N VAL A 290 -6.64 7.69 -17.88
CA VAL A 290 -6.64 7.30 -19.28
C VAL A 290 -5.92 5.96 -19.44
N VAL A 291 -6.54 5.04 -20.17
CA VAL A 291 -5.93 3.78 -20.59
C VAL A 291 -5.85 3.72 -22.11
N THR A 292 -4.69 3.34 -22.64
CA THR A 292 -4.45 3.19 -24.08
C THR A 292 -3.73 1.88 -24.37
N ASN A 293 -4.16 1.17 -25.41
CA ASN A 293 -3.39 0.09 -26.04
C ASN A 293 -3.46 0.23 -27.57
N ALA A 294 -2.85 -0.71 -28.29
CA ALA A 294 -2.77 -0.65 -29.76
C ALA A 294 -4.13 -0.73 -30.48
N LEU A 295 -5.18 -1.21 -29.81
CA LEU A 295 -6.54 -1.34 -30.37
C LEU A 295 -7.48 -0.20 -29.97
N GLY A 296 -7.04 0.73 -29.11
CA GLY A 296 -7.84 1.89 -28.74
C GLY A 296 -7.50 2.52 -27.38
N ARG A 297 -8.33 3.50 -27.01
CA ARG A 297 -8.19 4.30 -25.79
C ARG A 297 -9.54 4.41 -25.08
N ASN A 298 -9.49 4.44 -23.75
CA ASN A 298 -10.64 4.73 -22.89
C ASN A 298 -10.21 5.59 -21.69
N ALA A 299 -11.15 6.16 -20.94
CA ALA A 299 -10.84 6.97 -19.76
C ALA A 299 -12.01 7.05 -18.79
N ASN A 300 -11.72 7.10 -17.50
CA ASN A 300 -12.67 7.41 -16.42
C ASN A 300 -12.25 8.73 -15.75
N THR A 301 -13.20 9.53 -15.29
CA THR A 301 -12.97 10.74 -14.51
C THR A 301 -13.89 10.78 -13.29
N ILE A 302 -13.31 10.72 -12.08
CA ILE A 302 -14.07 10.93 -10.84
C ILE A 302 -13.82 12.34 -10.28
N SER A 303 -14.77 12.85 -9.51
CA SER A 303 -14.62 14.12 -8.78
C SER A 303 -15.21 14.00 -7.39
N PHE A 304 -14.45 14.39 -6.37
CA PHE A 304 -14.80 14.17 -4.96
C PHE A 304 -14.35 15.32 -4.05
N ASP A 305 -15.05 15.48 -2.94
CA ASP A 305 -14.72 16.42 -1.87
C ASP A 305 -13.66 15.82 -0.95
N GLU A 306 -12.74 16.64 -0.43
CA GLU A 306 -11.60 16.21 0.40
C GLU A 306 -11.99 15.20 1.49
N PHE A 307 -13.03 15.54 2.23
CA PHE A 307 -13.59 14.80 3.36
C PHE A 307 -14.28 13.47 2.99
N SER A 308 -14.70 13.32 1.73
CA SER A 308 -15.51 12.16 1.30
C SER A 308 -14.70 10.89 1.08
N ILE A 309 -13.38 11.01 0.82
CA ILE A 309 -12.47 9.88 0.59
C ILE A 309 -11.71 9.45 1.85
N VAL A 310 -11.91 10.14 2.98
CA VAL A 310 -11.26 9.79 4.25
C VAL A 310 -11.87 8.48 4.78
N LYS A 311 -11.03 7.48 4.98
CA LYS A 311 -11.37 6.18 5.57
C LYS A 311 -10.08 5.63 6.21
N PRO A 312 -9.89 5.79 7.54
CA PRO A 312 -8.74 5.25 8.27
C PRO A 312 -8.55 3.75 8.00
N ASP A 313 -7.40 3.20 8.34
CA ASP A 313 -7.26 1.74 8.37
C ASP A 313 -7.88 1.14 9.67
N PRO A 314 -8.05 -0.18 9.76
CA PRO A 314 -8.62 -0.81 10.96
C PRO A 314 -7.72 -0.61 12.19
N PRO A 315 -8.29 -0.49 13.41
CA PRO A 315 -7.50 -0.46 14.66
C PRO A 315 -6.52 -1.62 14.76
N GLU A 316 -5.29 -1.29 15.17
CA GLU A 316 -4.21 -2.27 15.33
C GLU A 316 -4.23 -2.90 16.73
N ASN A 317 -3.59 -4.06 16.86
CA ASN A 317 -3.34 -4.74 18.14
C ASN A 317 -4.56 -4.81 19.08
N VAL A 318 -5.74 -5.15 18.51
CA VAL A 318 -6.96 -5.39 19.28
C VAL A 318 -6.77 -6.64 20.13
N LEU A 319 -6.83 -6.46 21.45
CA LEU A 319 -6.69 -7.50 22.46
C LEU A 319 -7.88 -7.47 23.41
N ALA A 320 -8.35 -8.64 23.83
CA ALA A 320 -9.39 -8.78 24.85
C ALA A 320 -8.89 -9.72 25.96
N LYS A 321 -9.10 -9.34 27.22
CA LYS A 321 -8.58 -10.05 28.40
C LYS A 321 -9.68 -10.26 29.45
N PRO A 322 -9.69 -11.42 30.15
CA PRO A 322 -10.58 -11.63 31.29
C PRO A 322 -10.20 -10.73 32.47
N VAL A 323 -11.15 -9.97 33.00
CA VAL A 323 -10.92 -9.19 34.23
C VAL A 323 -10.91 -10.15 35.43
N PRO A 324 -9.83 -10.22 36.22
CA PRO A 324 -9.74 -11.18 37.33
C PRO A 324 -10.90 -11.06 38.32
N LYS A 325 -11.38 -12.22 38.81
CA LYS A 325 -12.51 -12.33 39.75
C LYS A 325 -13.87 -11.80 39.22
N ASN A 326 -13.99 -11.49 37.93
CA ASN A 326 -15.18 -10.89 37.33
C ASN A 326 -15.70 -11.71 36.14
N PRO A 327 -16.59 -12.71 36.36
CA PRO A 327 -17.00 -13.67 35.34
C PRO A 327 -17.93 -13.12 34.24
N ARG A 328 -18.20 -11.81 34.21
CA ARG A 328 -18.94 -11.12 33.14
C ARG A 328 -18.18 -9.97 32.48
N ARG A 329 -16.88 -9.83 32.77
CA ARG A 329 -16.08 -8.70 32.28
C ARG A 329 -14.94 -9.13 31.36
N LEU A 330 -14.86 -8.44 30.23
CA LEU A 330 -13.72 -8.47 29.32
C LEU A 330 -13.20 -7.04 29.17
N GLU A 331 -11.91 -6.84 29.47
CA GLU A 331 -11.18 -5.62 29.15
C GLU A 331 -10.70 -5.73 27.70
N VAL A 332 -11.11 -4.80 26.85
CA VAL A 332 -10.72 -4.72 25.44
C VAL A 332 -9.84 -3.49 25.25
N THR A 333 -8.70 -3.65 24.59
CA THR A 333 -7.75 -2.58 24.28
C THR A 333 -7.32 -2.66 22.82
N TRP A 334 -7.06 -1.53 22.18
CA TRP A 334 -6.54 -1.46 20.81
C TRP A 334 -5.54 -0.32 20.66
N GLN A 335 -4.98 -0.17 19.46
CA GLN A 335 -4.11 0.93 19.08
C GLN A 335 -4.70 1.69 17.89
N ILE A 336 -4.39 2.99 17.84
CA ILE A 336 -4.65 3.85 16.68
C ILE A 336 -3.86 3.26 15.49
N PRO A 337 -4.43 3.21 14.27
CA PRO A 337 -3.72 2.70 13.11
C PRO A 337 -2.42 3.48 12.87
N SER A 338 -1.32 2.78 12.64
CA SER A 338 0.00 3.37 12.34
C SER A 338 0.02 4.21 11.05
N SER A 339 -1.02 4.07 10.22
CA SER A 339 -1.27 4.94 9.07
C SER A 339 -1.73 6.34 9.45
N TRP A 340 -2.30 6.56 10.64
CA TRP A 340 -2.93 7.83 11.04
C TRP A 340 -1.92 8.73 11.77
N PRO A 341 -1.41 9.80 11.15
CA PRO A 341 -0.19 10.46 11.59
C PRO A 341 -0.37 11.49 12.72
N ASP A 342 -1.58 12.02 12.91
CA ASP A 342 -1.88 13.10 13.86
C ASP A 342 -3.24 12.89 14.53
N PRO A 343 -3.34 11.98 15.52
CA PRO A 343 -4.58 11.74 16.26
C PRO A 343 -4.94 12.85 17.27
N GLU A 344 -4.02 13.77 17.56
CA GLU A 344 -4.26 14.89 18.48
C GLU A 344 -5.03 16.03 17.77
N SER A 345 -4.67 16.35 16.52
CA SER A 345 -5.43 17.29 15.69
C SER A 345 -6.64 16.64 15.00
N PHE A 346 -6.58 15.33 14.72
CA PHE A 346 -7.62 14.58 14.00
C PHE A 346 -8.03 13.33 14.80
N PRO A 347 -8.80 13.51 15.89
CA PRO A 347 -9.17 12.41 16.78
C PRO A 347 -10.04 11.37 16.08
N LEU A 348 -9.67 10.10 16.28
CA LEU A 348 -10.47 8.96 15.86
C LEU A 348 -11.47 8.56 16.95
N LYS A 349 -12.72 8.35 16.54
CA LYS A 349 -13.71 7.60 17.33
C LYS A 349 -13.78 6.16 16.85
N PHE A 350 -14.25 5.28 17.74
CA PHE A 350 -14.26 3.83 17.51
C PHE A 350 -15.68 3.26 17.58
N PHE A 351 -15.93 2.23 16.79
CA PHE A 351 -17.14 1.41 16.87
C PHE A 351 -16.70 -0.01 17.21
N LEU A 352 -17.02 -0.45 18.42
CA LEU A 352 -16.69 -1.77 18.94
C LEU A 352 -17.90 -2.69 18.77
N ARG A 353 -17.70 -3.88 18.21
CA ARG A 353 -18.71 -4.94 18.13
C ARG A 353 -18.22 -6.21 18.80
N TYR A 354 -19.12 -6.90 19.48
CA TYR A 354 -18.84 -8.16 20.15
C TYR A 354 -20.05 -9.09 20.12
N ARG A 355 -19.79 -10.40 20.11
CA ARG A 355 -20.82 -11.43 20.35
C ARG A 355 -20.19 -12.71 20.91
N PRO A 356 -20.91 -13.48 21.74
CA PRO A 356 -20.47 -14.82 22.13
C PRO A 356 -20.53 -15.75 20.91
N LEU A 357 -19.68 -16.78 20.84
CA LEU A 357 -19.73 -17.77 19.75
C LEU A 357 -21.10 -18.49 19.67
N ILE A 358 -21.83 -18.58 20.78
CA ILE A 358 -23.13 -19.25 20.88
C ILE A 358 -24.33 -18.43 20.38
N ILE A 359 -24.16 -17.15 19.97
CA ILE A 359 -25.23 -16.32 19.40
C ILE A 359 -24.65 -15.50 18.23
N ASP A 360 -25.35 -15.42 17.10
CA ASP A 360 -24.89 -14.68 15.91
C ASP A 360 -25.27 -13.19 15.90
N GLN A 361 -25.98 -12.72 16.93
CA GLN A 361 -26.37 -11.32 17.09
C GLN A 361 -25.21 -10.49 17.66
N TRP A 362 -24.80 -9.45 16.94
CA TRP A 362 -23.76 -8.51 17.36
C TRP A 362 -24.31 -7.43 18.31
N GLN A 363 -23.64 -7.27 19.46
CA GLN A 363 -23.74 -6.11 20.33
C GLN A 363 -22.76 -5.04 19.85
N HIS A 364 -23.11 -3.77 20.00
CA HIS A 364 -22.37 -2.63 19.43
C HIS A 364 -22.23 -1.50 20.46
N VAL A 365 -21.08 -0.81 20.45
CA VAL A 365 -20.80 0.37 21.28
C VAL A 365 -20.01 1.38 20.44
N GLU A 366 -20.49 2.62 20.33
CA GLU A 366 -19.72 3.74 19.79
C GLU A 366 -18.98 4.45 20.92
N LEU A 367 -17.70 4.78 20.68
CA LEU A 367 -16.76 5.29 21.67
C LEU A 367 -16.07 6.53 21.08
N SER A 368 -16.35 7.68 21.67
CA SER A 368 -15.81 8.98 21.22
C SER A 368 -14.37 9.23 21.64
N ASP A 369 -13.89 8.54 22.68
CA ASP A 369 -12.63 8.80 23.36
C ASP A 369 -11.92 7.52 23.82
N GLY A 370 -10.58 7.58 23.87
CA GLY A 370 -9.73 6.49 24.36
C GLY A 370 -9.57 5.29 23.43
N THR A 371 -8.72 4.35 23.83
CA THR A 371 -8.39 3.13 23.08
C THR A 371 -8.66 1.85 23.89
N SER A 372 -9.62 1.91 24.82
CA SER A 372 -10.01 0.77 25.65
C SER A 372 -11.48 0.82 26.05
N HIS A 373 -12.08 -0.34 26.30
CA HIS A 373 -13.45 -0.47 26.79
C HIS A 373 -13.61 -1.75 27.64
N THR A 374 -14.40 -1.69 28.70
CA THR A 374 -14.75 -2.89 29.50
C THR A 374 -16.17 -3.34 29.17
N ILE A 375 -16.30 -4.48 28.49
CA ILE A 375 -17.57 -5.19 28.35
C ILE A 375 -17.99 -5.67 29.75
N THR A 376 -19.27 -5.54 30.14
CA THR A 376 -19.74 -5.81 31.52
C THR A 376 -20.88 -6.81 31.65
N ASP A 377 -21.45 -7.23 30.53
CA ASP A 377 -22.60 -8.11 30.38
C ASP A 377 -22.25 -9.48 29.77
N ALA A 378 -20.96 -9.79 29.63
CA ALA A 378 -20.49 -11.00 28.99
C ALA A 378 -20.95 -12.28 29.71
N TYR A 379 -21.24 -13.33 28.95
CA TYR A 379 -21.65 -14.63 29.49
C TYR A 379 -20.46 -15.42 30.05
N ALA A 380 -20.54 -15.80 31.32
CA ALA A 380 -19.49 -16.54 32.02
C ALA A 380 -19.15 -17.86 31.30
N GLY A 381 -17.84 -18.09 31.10
CA GLY A 381 -17.34 -19.30 30.45
C GLY A 381 -17.77 -19.47 28.99
N LYS A 382 -18.13 -18.39 28.28
CA LYS A 382 -18.36 -18.37 26.83
C LYS A 382 -17.31 -17.55 26.12
N GLU A 383 -16.77 -18.08 25.05
CA GLU A 383 -15.86 -17.35 24.17
C GLU A 383 -16.63 -16.30 23.35
N TYR A 384 -16.02 -15.13 23.20
CA TYR A 384 -16.50 -14.00 22.41
C TYR A 384 -15.58 -13.73 21.22
N ILE A 385 -16.18 -13.32 20.11
CA ILE A 385 -15.50 -12.58 19.04
C ILE A 385 -15.69 -11.09 19.32
N ILE A 386 -14.59 -10.33 19.26
CA ILE A 386 -14.57 -8.87 19.41
C ILE A 386 -13.86 -8.27 18.20
N GLN A 387 -14.41 -7.20 17.62
CA GLN A 387 -13.80 -6.41 16.55
C GLN A 387 -14.05 -4.92 16.79
N VAL A 388 -13.15 -4.08 16.29
CA VAL A 388 -13.25 -2.62 16.38
C VAL A 388 -13.06 -2.02 14.98
N ALA A 389 -13.79 -0.96 14.67
CA ALA A 389 -13.59 -0.10 13.51
C ALA A 389 -13.29 1.34 13.98
N ALA A 390 -12.67 2.16 13.14
CA ALA A 390 -12.30 3.54 13.43
C ALA A 390 -12.86 4.52 12.39
N LYS A 391 -13.20 5.73 12.80
CA LYS A 391 -13.55 6.84 11.91
C LYS A 391 -12.95 8.12 12.49
N ASP A 392 -12.55 9.06 11.65
CA ASP A 392 -12.42 10.46 12.08
C ASP A 392 -13.72 10.93 12.76
N TYR A 393 -13.60 11.75 13.80
CA TYR A 393 -14.74 12.23 14.58
C TYR A 393 -15.86 12.83 13.70
N GLU A 394 -15.49 13.69 12.75
CA GLU A 394 -16.42 14.44 11.89
C GLU A 394 -16.49 13.87 10.47
N ILE A 395 -15.35 13.71 9.79
CA ILE A 395 -15.29 13.49 8.34
C ILE A 395 -15.16 12.01 7.93
N GLY A 396 -15.29 11.73 6.64
CA GLY A 396 -15.01 10.40 6.09
C GLY A 396 -16.01 9.30 6.45
N THR A 397 -15.53 8.06 6.38
CA THR A 397 -16.30 6.82 6.57
C THR A 397 -15.59 5.88 7.54
N TRP A 398 -16.34 5.00 8.18
CA TRP A 398 -15.80 3.96 9.06
C TRP A 398 -14.79 3.07 8.31
N SER A 399 -13.68 2.75 8.96
CA SER A 399 -12.72 1.77 8.48
C SER A 399 -13.31 0.36 8.42
N ASP A 400 -12.61 -0.52 7.73
CA ASP A 400 -12.95 -1.94 7.70
C ASP A 400 -12.76 -2.54 9.12
N TRP A 401 -13.50 -3.59 9.48
CA TRP A 401 -13.38 -4.18 10.81
C TRP A 401 -11.98 -4.74 11.07
N SER A 402 -11.46 -4.56 12.30
CA SER A 402 -10.19 -5.13 12.73
C SER A 402 -10.12 -6.64 12.54
N VAL A 403 -8.90 -7.20 12.60
CA VAL A 403 -8.73 -8.63 12.89
C VAL A 403 -9.51 -8.97 14.16
N ALA A 404 -10.15 -10.14 14.17
CA ALA A 404 -10.96 -10.60 15.29
C ALA A 404 -10.10 -10.94 16.50
N ALA A 405 -10.39 -10.30 17.64
CA ALA A 405 -9.88 -10.70 18.94
C ALA A 405 -10.82 -11.75 19.56
N HIS A 406 -10.24 -12.77 20.18
CA HIS A 406 -10.96 -13.87 20.83
C HIS A 406 -10.65 -13.86 22.33
N ALA A 407 -11.69 -13.95 23.18
CA ALA A 407 -11.51 -14.04 24.63
C ALA A 407 -12.69 -14.73 25.32
N THR A 408 -12.43 -15.39 26.45
CA THR A 408 -13.45 -15.92 27.37
C THR A 408 -13.38 -15.14 28.69
N PRO A 409 -14.51 -14.70 29.30
CA PRO A 409 -14.51 -14.05 30.60
C PRO A 409 -13.92 -14.93 31.71
N TRP A 410 -13.48 -14.31 32.80
CA TRP A 410 -12.81 -15.02 33.90
C TRP A 410 -13.67 -16.15 34.48
N THR A 411 -13.04 -17.31 34.70
CA THR A 411 -13.63 -18.47 35.37
C THR A 411 -12.83 -18.81 36.61
N GLU A 412 -13.47 -19.31 37.66
CA GLU A 412 -12.74 -19.99 38.74
C GLU A 412 -12.10 -21.28 38.20
N GLU A 413 -10.84 -21.51 38.55
CA GLU A 413 -10.25 -22.84 38.38
C GLU A 413 -11.04 -23.84 39.23
N PRO A 414 -11.45 -24.99 38.67
CA PRO A 414 -12.20 -25.98 39.43
C PRO A 414 -11.32 -26.55 40.55
N LYS A 415 -11.63 -26.17 41.80
CA LYS A 415 -10.96 -26.69 42.98
C LYS A 415 -11.16 -28.20 43.04
N TYR A 416 -10.11 -28.96 42.74
CA TYR A 416 -10.10 -30.41 42.92
C TYR A 416 -10.42 -30.74 44.38
N ILE A 417 -11.54 -31.41 44.62
CA ILE A 417 -11.91 -31.88 45.96
C ILE A 417 -11.09 -33.14 46.23
N THR A 418 -9.83 -32.94 46.66
CA THR A 418 -8.98 -34.03 47.16
C THR A 418 -9.70 -34.69 48.32
N THR A 419 -10.15 -35.92 48.12
CA THR A 419 -11.08 -36.57 49.04
C THR A 419 -10.32 -37.13 50.25
N GLU A 420 -10.31 -36.40 51.37
CA GLU A 420 -9.80 -36.87 52.66
C GLU A 420 -10.73 -37.94 53.26
N ALA A 421 -10.73 -39.14 52.68
CA ALA A 421 -11.60 -40.25 53.10
C ALA A 421 -10.85 -41.60 53.19
N GLN A 422 -9.56 -41.61 53.53
CA GLN A 422 -8.86 -42.87 53.81
C GLN A 422 -7.76 -42.77 54.88
N LYS A 423 -8.14 -42.45 56.12
CA LYS A 423 -7.36 -42.88 57.31
C LYS A 423 -8.20 -43.11 58.55
N THR A 424 -9.06 -44.13 58.49
CA THR A 424 -9.78 -44.68 59.66
C THR A 424 -9.96 -46.18 59.44
N GLY A 425 -9.04 -47.00 59.97
CA GLY A 425 -9.02 -48.43 59.63
C GLY A 425 -7.74 -49.17 60.03
N GLU A 426 -7.21 -48.92 61.22
CA GLU A 426 -6.07 -49.71 61.73
C GLU A 426 -6.12 -49.80 63.28
N THR A 427 -7.09 -50.57 63.79
CA THR A 427 -7.16 -50.99 65.20
C THR A 427 -7.56 -52.45 65.30
N GLY A 428 -6.63 -53.30 65.75
CA GLY A 428 -6.88 -54.65 66.24
C GLY A 428 -6.48 -55.80 65.29
N ALA A 429 -5.25 -56.32 65.43
CA ALA A 429 -4.88 -57.70 65.06
C ALA A 429 -3.46 -58.10 65.55
N ALA A 430 -3.23 -58.17 66.87
CA ALA A 430 -2.17 -58.96 67.54
C ALA A 430 -2.35 -58.89 69.07
#